data_AF-A0A8B5X459-F1
#
_entry.id   AF-A0A8B5X459-F1
#
_cell.length_a   1.000
_cell.length_b   1.000
_cell.length_c   1.000
_cell.angle_alpha   90.00
_cell.angle_beta   90.00
_cell.angle_gamma   90.00
#
_symmetry.space_group_name_H-M   'P 1'
#
loop_
_entity.id
_entity.type
_entity.pdbx_description
1 polymer ?
#
loop_
_entity_poly.entity_id
_entity_poly.type
_entity_poly.pdbx_seq_one_letter_code
_entity_poly.pdbx_strand_id
1 'polypeptide(L)'
;LLTQIQAMLRVIEATVPVQRLWLDTTEGKEVPRTGFVGEAPAEVVAVLEVMFRNMIQRKGLSPHLAREQLLRTDPFHLYPDLVRNLPDTLTPE
;
A
#
# COMPACT_ATOMS: atom_id res chain seq x y z
N LEU A 1 -36.34 -21.93 24.52
CA LEU A 1 -34.89 -21.77 24.32
C LEU A 1 -34.48 -21.93 22.85
N LEU A 2 -34.84 -23.02 22.14
CA LEU A 2 -34.54 -23.16 20.71
C LEU A 2 -35.08 -22.03 19.81
N THR A 3 -36.28 -21.54 20.10
CA THR A 3 -36.99 -20.54 19.27
C THR A 3 -36.31 -19.17 19.28
N GLN A 4 -35.68 -18.77 20.39
CA GLN A 4 -34.95 -17.51 20.49
C GLN A 4 -33.62 -17.56 19.73
N ILE A 5 -32.94 -18.70 19.77
CA ILE A 5 -31.70 -18.91 19.02
C ILE A 5 -31.96 -18.85 17.52
N GLN A 6 -33.06 -19.46 17.05
CA GLN A 6 -33.47 -19.37 15.64
C GLN A 6 -33.84 -17.95 15.22
N ALA A 7 -34.51 -17.18 16.09
CA ALA A 7 -34.81 -15.78 15.82
C ALA A 7 -33.54 -14.92 15.72
N MET A 8 -32.55 -15.15 16.59
CA MET A 8 -31.25 -14.47 16.53
C MET A 8 -30.48 -14.81 15.26
N LEU A 9 -30.49 -16.08 14.82
CA LEU A 9 -29.83 -16.50 13.58
C LEU A 9 -30.44 -15.83 12.33
N ARG A 10 -31.76 -15.68 12.27
CA ARG A 10 -32.43 -14.94 11.17
C ARG A 10 -32.04 -13.46 11.08
N VAL A 11 -31.85 -12.82 12.23
CA VAL A 11 -31.47 -11.40 12.28
C VAL A 11 -30.05 -11.21 11.77
N ILE A 12 -29.12 -12.12 12.12
CA ILE A 12 -27.75 -12.11 11.60
C ILE A 12 -27.74 -12.37 10.08
N GLU A 13 -28.53 -13.33 9.60
CA GLU A 13 -28.65 -13.63 8.17
C GLU A 13 -29.20 -12.46 7.34
N ALA A 14 -30.13 -11.68 7.90
CA ALA A 14 -30.73 -10.54 7.23
C ALA A 14 -29.89 -9.24 7.25
N THR A 15 -28.83 -9.16 8.07
CA THR A 15 -28.09 -7.91 8.29
C THR A 15 -26.61 -7.97 7.94
N VAL A 16 -26.08 -9.16 7.67
CA VAL A 16 -24.67 -9.32 7.29
C VAL A 16 -24.55 -9.43 5.77
N PRO A 17 -23.91 -8.47 5.08
CA PRO A 17 -23.64 -8.61 3.66
C PRO A 17 -22.67 -9.78 3.43
N VAL A 18 -23.08 -10.78 2.66
CA VAL A 18 -22.18 -11.83 2.16
C VAL A 18 -21.20 -11.19 1.19
N GLN A 19 -20.04 -10.78 1.70
CA GLN A 19 -18.91 -10.38 0.86
C GLN A 19 -18.29 -11.67 0.30
N ARG A 20 -18.50 -11.90 -1.01
CA ARG A 20 -17.91 -13.03 -1.73
C ARG A 20 -16.39 -12.83 -1.80
N LEU A 21 -15.66 -13.47 -0.89
CA LEU A 21 -14.21 -13.59 -0.96
C LEU A 21 -13.89 -14.85 -1.80
N TRP A 22 -13.45 -14.67 -3.05
CA TRP A 22 -12.86 -15.76 -3.82
C TRP A 22 -11.47 -16.04 -3.25
N LEU A 23 -11.32 -17.17 -2.56
CA LEU A 23 -10.03 -17.74 -2.18
C LEU A 23 -9.56 -18.63 -3.34
N ASP A 24 -8.89 -18.04 -4.32
CA ASP A 24 -7.99 -18.78 -5.19
C ASP A 24 -6.57 -18.63 -4.59
N THR A 25 -6.32 -19.42 -3.54
CA THR A 25 -5.02 -19.47 -2.87
C THR A 25 -4.21 -20.62 -3.43
N THR A 26 -3.45 -20.34 -4.49
CA THR A 26 -2.19 -21.02 -4.79
C THR A 26 -1.10 -19.97 -4.89
N GLU A 27 -0.37 -19.79 -3.79
CA GLU A 27 0.96 -19.18 -3.67
C GLU A 27 1.19 -17.79 -4.31
N GLY A 28 0.84 -16.74 -3.58
CA GLY A 28 1.32 -15.39 -3.85
C GLY A 28 0.79 -14.42 -2.80
N LYS A 29 1.70 -13.79 -2.04
CA LYS A 29 1.38 -12.77 -1.04
C LYS A 29 0.71 -11.55 -1.69
N GLU A 30 -0.61 -11.55 -1.88
CA GLU A 30 -1.36 -10.33 -2.12
C GLU A 30 -2.18 -10.00 -0.88
N VAL A 31 -1.63 -9.09 -0.07
CA VAL A 31 -2.33 -8.43 1.02
C VAL A 31 -3.56 -7.73 0.41
N PRO A 32 -4.76 -7.80 1.04
CA PRO A 32 -5.95 -7.18 0.51
C PRO A 32 -5.67 -5.71 0.21
N ARG A 33 -5.85 -5.31 -1.05
CA ARG A 33 -5.81 -3.93 -1.52
C ARG A 33 -7.04 -3.20 -0.95
N THR A 34 -7.04 -2.95 0.36
CA THR A 34 -8.05 -2.12 1.02
C THR A 34 -7.83 -0.69 0.60
N GLY A 35 -8.48 -0.35 -0.51
CA GLY A 35 -9.21 0.90 -0.71
C GLY A 35 -8.48 2.18 -0.38
N PHE A 36 -7.64 2.67 -1.30
CA PHE A 36 -7.76 4.01 -1.86
C PHE A 36 -7.25 3.94 -3.30
N VAL A 37 -8.15 4.10 -4.26
CA VAL A 37 -7.79 4.36 -5.66
C VAL A 37 -7.19 5.77 -5.69
N GLY A 38 -5.86 5.86 -5.68
CA GLY A 38 -5.15 7.07 -6.12
C GLY A 38 -3.99 7.54 -5.25
N GLU A 39 -3.98 7.29 -3.94
CA GLU A 39 -3.00 7.93 -3.03
C GLU A 39 -2.19 6.88 -2.26
N ALA A 40 -0.87 7.04 -2.25
CA ALA A 40 0.04 6.13 -1.55
C ALA A 40 -0.18 6.22 -0.03
N PRO A 41 -0.11 5.10 0.72
CA PRO A 41 -0.15 5.16 2.18
C PRO A 41 0.94 6.08 2.71
N ALA A 42 0.64 6.89 3.74
CA ALA A 42 1.60 7.83 4.33
C ALA A 42 2.92 7.16 4.75
N GLU A 43 2.85 5.90 5.20
CA GLU A 43 4.01 5.08 5.52
C GLU A 43 4.91 4.83 4.29
N VAL A 44 4.32 4.56 3.13
CA VAL A 44 5.08 4.36 1.88
C VAL A 44 5.79 5.65 1.48
N VAL A 45 5.14 6.80 1.64
CA VAL A 45 5.73 8.11 1.34
C VAL A 45 6.92 8.40 2.27
N ALA A 46 6.76 8.20 3.57
CA ALA A 46 7.83 8.42 4.54
C ALA A 46 9.06 7.53 4.26
N VAL A 47 8.83 6.24 3.95
CA VAL A 47 9.92 5.31 3.62
C VAL A 47 10.57 5.69 2.29
N LEU A 48 9.80 6.13 1.28
CA LEU A 48 10.33 6.59 0.00
C LEU A 48 11.30 7.76 0.19
N GLU A 49 10.91 8.79 0.94
CA GLU A 49 11.73 9.98 1.19
C GLU A 49 13.03 9.64 1.90
N VAL A 50 12.97 8.78 2.92
CA VAL A 50 14.16 8.30 3.63
C VAL A 50 15.08 7.50 2.70
N MET A 51 14.54 6.60 1.87
CA MET A 51 15.34 5.86 0.89
C MET A 51 16.00 6.78 -0.13
N PHE A 52 15.24 7.71 -0.72
CA PHE A 52 15.73 8.66 -1.71
C PHE A 52 16.87 9.53 -1.15
N ARG A 53 16.67 10.10 0.04
CA ARG A 53 17.69 10.87 0.76
C ARG A 53 18.95 10.05 1.03
N ASN A 54 18.80 8.80 1.47
CA ASN A 54 19.95 7.92 1.69
C ASN A 54 20.69 7.58 0.39
N MET A 55 19.98 7.42 -0.73
CA MET A 55 20.60 7.20 -2.04
C MET A 55 21.48 8.39 -2.45
N ILE A 56 21.01 9.61 -2.25
CA ILE A 56 21.78 10.80 -2.61
C ILE A 56 22.90 11.07 -1.60
N GLN A 57 22.58 11.15 -0.31
CA GLN A 57 23.54 11.59 0.71
C GLN A 57 24.58 10.52 1.07
N ARG A 58 24.15 9.24 1.18
CA ARG A 58 25.04 8.15 1.62
C ARG A 58 25.68 7.41 0.46
N LYS A 59 24.95 7.21 -0.65
CA LYS A 59 25.49 6.50 -1.83
C LYS A 59 26.01 7.45 -2.91
N GLY A 60 25.81 8.76 -2.80
CA GLY A 60 26.28 9.74 -3.78
C GLY A 60 25.56 9.64 -5.14
N LEU A 61 24.36 9.05 -5.19
CA LEU A 61 23.59 8.95 -6.43
C LEU A 61 23.03 10.31 -6.84
N SER A 62 22.94 10.54 -8.15
CA SER A 62 22.20 11.69 -8.66
C SER A 62 20.69 11.52 -8.39
N PRO A 63 19.93 12.61 -8.18
CA PRO A 63 18.48 12.55 -8.00
C PRO A 63 17.75 11.79 -9.11
N HIS A 64 18.22 11.92 -10.35
CA HIS A 64 17.70 11.18 -11.50
C HIS A 64 17.88 9.67 -11.35
N LEU A 65 19.10 9.21 -11.05
CA LEU A 65 19.40 7.78 -10.88
C LEU A 65 18.68 7.19 -9.67
N ALA A 66 18.54 7.96 -8.58
CA ALA A 66 17.79 7.54 -7.42
C ALA A 66 16.29 7.31 -7.75
N ARG A 67 15.67 8.21 -8.52
CA ARG A 67 14.29 8.04 -9.01
C ARG A 67 14.15 6.80 -9.89
N GLU A 68 15.07 6.60 -10.84
CA GLU A 68 15.07 5.41 -11.69
C GLU A 68 15.22 4.09 -10.93
N GLN A 69 16.00 4.11 -9.84
CA GLN A 69 16.16 2.94 -8.98
C GLN A 69 14.90 2.68 -8.16
N LEU A 70 14.27 3.72 -7.60
CA LEU A 70 13.02 3.62 -6.86
C LEU A 70 11.88 3.10 -7.73
N LEU A 71 11.78 3.55 -8.99
CA LEU A 71 10.77 3.04 -9.94
C LEU A 71 10.87 1.53 -10.22
N ARG A 72 12.03 0.92 -9.96
CA ARG A 72 12.27 -0.52 -10.10
C ARG A 72 12.24 -1.28 -8.77
N THR A 73 11.94 -0.60 -7.67
CA THR A 73 11.98 -1.16 -6.31
C THR A 73 10.56 -1.29 -5.76
N ASP A 74 10.20 -2.47 -5.29
CA ASP A 74 8.96 -2.69 -4.53
C ASP A 74 8.99 -1.96 -3.17
N PRO A 75 7.88 -1.37 -2.71
CA PRO A 75 6.58 -1.22 -3.38
C PRO A 75 6.46 0.05 -4.25
N PHE A 76 7.56 0.82 -4.41
CA PHE A 76 7.54 2.15 -5.03
C PHE A 76 7.23 2.13 -6.54
N HIS A 77 7.48 1.00 -7.21
CA HIS A 77 7.09 0.80 -8.61
C HIS A 77 5.57 0.96 -8.87
N LEU A 78 4.72 0.82 -7.83
CA LEU A 78 3.27 1.00 -7.91
C LEU A 78 2.87 2.48 -7.86
N TYR A 79 3.79 3.37 -7.50
CA TYR A 79 3.54 4.79 -7.26
C TYR A 79 4.49 5.66 -8.10
N PRO A 80 4.49 5.55 -9.44
CA PRO A 80 5.47 6.24 -10.29
C PRO A 80 5.37 7.76 -10.20
N ASP A 81 4.17 8.32 -9.99
CA ASP A 81 3.98 9.76 -9.88
C ASP A 81 4.55 10.32 -8.58
N LEU A 82 4.43 9.56 -7.48
CA LEU A 82 5.08 9.86 -6.21
C LEU A 82 6.61 9.97 -6.39
N VAL A 83 7.20 9.01 -7.10
CA VAL A 83 8.66 8.99 -7.35
C VAL A 83 9.08 10.14 -8.27
N ARG A 84 8.29 10.47 -9.29
CA ARG A 84 8.60 11.56 -10.23
C ARG A 84 8.57 12.94 -9.56
N ASN A 85 7.67 13.11 -8.59
CA ASN A 85 7.47 14.36 -7.85
C ASN A 85 8.49 14.58 -6.71
N LEU A 86 9.43 13.65 -6.50
CA LEU A 86 10.50 13.83 -5.53
C LEU A 86 11.36 15.06 -5.87
N PRO A 87 11.66 15.93 -4.90
CA PRO A 87 12.44 17.15 -5.14
C PRO A 87 13.91 16.81 -5.46
N ASP A 88 14.50 17.52 -6.41
CA ASP A 88 15.93 17.37 -6.72
C ASP A 88 16.82 17.97 -5.62
N THR A 89 16.32 18.97 -4.90
CA THR A 89 16.97 19.59 -3.75
C THR A 89 16.50 18.92 -2.46
N LEU A 90 17.38 18.18 -1.80
CA LEU A 90 17.11 17.67 -0.46
C LEU A 90 17.13 18.83 0.53
N THR A 91 15.98 19.14 1.14
CA THR A 91 15.93 20.06 2.28
C THR A 91 16.67 19.39 3.45
N PRO A 92 17.68 20.04 4.05
CA PRO A 92 18.24 19.56 5.31
C PRO A 92 17.17 19.70 6.39
N GLU A 93 16.93 18.63 7.17
CA GLU A 93 16.14 18.69 8.42
C GLU A 93 16.88 19.46 9.51
#